data_AF-A0A914GMT1-F1
#
_entry.id   AF-A0A914GMT1-F1
#
_cell.length_a   1.000
_cell.length_b   1.000
_cell.length_c   1.000
_cell.angle_alpha   90.00
_cell.angle_beta   90.00
_cell.angle_gamma   90.00
#
_symmetry.space_group_name_H-M   'P 1'
#
loop_
_entity.id
_entity.type
_entity.pdbx_description
1 polymer ?
#
loop_
_entity_poly.entity_id
_entity_poly.type
_entity_poly.pdbx_seq_one_letter_code
_entity_poly.pdbx_strand_id
1 'polypeptide(L)'
;MDYTNDEIEETLSGMGYAADNDAIEEIRRELFSNEFNNEDSIFDILDPLLEVLEEGCNKQPSQEVADKFPHIQELIQCGQETLQRLYHEMHDLDEEISAALEDCDPELRETLIRNLNMQEEQARNYHFSETLSDIYEEEEEPSPQNAQKKQPSKVLKQKGAVRVNCPPPGKAPFKYDPVKRNAQYREAWKKFPVPGEKRRASLRWKIRDIMIGRDIPHLKLIPNPGFIPRPDWKE
;
A
#
# COMPACT_ATOMS: atom_id res chain seq x y z
N MET A 1 -13.51 14.16 15.36
CA MET A 1 -12.33 14.71 14.66
C MET A 1 -12.88 15.76 13.73
N ASP A 2 -12.65 17.03 14.03
CA ASP A 2 -13.28 18.12 13.29
C ASP A 2 -12.32 18.59 12.20
N TYR A 3 -12.69 18.36 10.93
CA TYR A 3 -11.91 18.82 9.79
C TYR A 3 -12.19 20.30 9.50
N THR A 4 -11.14 21.07 9.26
CA THR A 4 -11.25 22.48 8.86
C THR A 4 -11.55 22.61 7.36
N ASN A 5 -12.15 23.73 6.94
CA ASN A 5 -12.44 23.99 5.52
C ASN A 5 -11.16 23.93 4.68
N ASP A 6 -10.07 24.50 5.18
CA ASP A 6 -8.76 24.50 4.53
C ASP A 6 -8.25 23.07 4.29
N GLU A 7 -8.49 22.15 5.23
CA GLU A 7 -8.09 20.75 5.08
C GLU A 7 -8.92 20.02 4.02
N ILE A 8 -10.22 20.31 3.95
CA ILE A 8 -11.13 19.76 2.94
C ILE A 8 -10.74 20.30 1.56
N GLU A 9 -10.51 21.61 1.44
CA GLU A 9 -10.10 22.28 0.20
C GLU A 9 -8.75 21.74 -0.32
N GLU A 10 -7.74 21.63 0.54
CA GLU A 10 -6.44 21.10 0.13
C GLU A 10 -6.55 19.61 -0.25
N THR A 11 -7.43 18.84 0.39
CA THR A 11 -7.66 17.44 0.04
C THR A 11 -8.36 17.30 -1.31
N LEU A 12 -9.39 18.10 -1.57
CA LEU A 12 -10.07 18.18 -2.86
C LEU A 12 -9.12 18.60 -3.98
N SER A 13 -8.30 19.62 -3.72
CA SER A 13 -7.25 20.09 -4.63
C SER A 13 -6.23 18.98 -4.92
N GLY A 14 -5.81 18.25 -3.89
CA GLY A 14 -4.93 17.08 -4.04
C GLY A 14 -5.54 15.93 -4.82
N MET A 15 -6.88 15.84 -4.86
CA MET A 15 -7.61 14.89 -5.71
C MET A 15 -7.87 15.41 -7.13
N GLY A 16 -7.52 16.66 -7.43
CA GLY A 16 -7.73 17.30 -8.72
C GLY A 16 -9.11 17.94 -8.87
N TYR A 17 -9.79 18.27 -7.77
CA TYR A 17 -11.05 18.99 -7.78
C TYR A 17 -10.87 20.43 -7.31
N ALA A 18 -11.52 21.36 -7.99
CA ALA A 18 -11.77 22.70 -7.50
C ALA A 18 -13.17 22.72 -6.90
N ALA A 19 -13.28 23.24 -5.69
CA ALA A 19 -14.51 23.38 -4.94
C ALA A 19 -14.72 24.85 -4.59
N ASP A 20 -15.95 25.34 -4.69
CA ASP A 20 -16.32 26.62 -4.09
C ASP A 20 -16.58 26.43 -2.59
N ASN A 21 -16.72 27.54 -1.87
CA ASN A 21 -16.96 27.51 -0.43
C ASN A 21 -18.29 26.80 -0.09
N ASP A 22 -19.28 26.88 -0.99
CA ASP A 22 -20.58 26.22 -0.82
C ASP A 22 -20.42 24.68 -0.90
N ALA A 23 -19.63 24.16 -1.84
CA ALA A 23 -19.28 22.74 -1.92
C ALA A 23 -18.51 22.27 -0.68
N ILE A 24 -17.57 23.08 -0.19
CA ILE A 24 -16.77 22.75 0.99
C ILE A 24 -17.66 22.67 2.23
N GLU A 25 -18.56 23.64 2.43
CA GLU A 25 -19.52 23.63 3.54
C GLU A 25 -20.52 22.49 3.43
N GLU A 26 -20.94 22.11 2.22
CA GLU A 26 -21.78 20.95 2.00
C GLU A 26 -21.08 19.64 2.37
N ILE A 27 -19.86 19.42 1.88
CA ILE A 27 -19.04 18.25 2.26
C ILE A 27 -18.79 18.25 3.76
N ARG A 28 -18.50 19.40 4.35
CA ARG A 28 -18.31 19.54 5.79
C ARG A 28 -19.55 19.13 6.55
N ARG A 29 -20.72 19.68 6.19
CA ARG A 29 -22.00 19.32 6.79
C ARG A 29 -22.23 17.82 6.72
N GLU A 30 -21.97 17.18 5.58
CA GLU A 30 -22.12 15.73 5.43
C GLU A 30 -21.14 14.92 6.28
N LEU A 31 -19.88 15.36 6.38
CA LEU A 31 -18.90 14.73 7.27
C LEU A 31 -19.32 14.77 8.75
N PHE A 32 -20.13 15.76 9.14
CA PHE A 32 -20.66 15.93 10.50
C PHE A 32 -22.11 15.47 10.67
N SER A 33 -22.85 15.28 9.59
CA SER A 33 -24.20 14.73 9.62
C SER A 33 -24.11 13.26 9.99
N ASN A 34 -24.53 12.95 11.21
CA ASN A 34 -24.52 11.62 11.83
C ASN A 34 -25.21 10.49 11.04
N GLU A 35 -25.81 10.75 9.88
CA GLU A 35 -26.43 9.69 9.07
C GLU A 35 -25.41 8.76 8.42
N PHE A 36 -24.18 9.23 8.13
CA PHE A 36 -23.09 8.37 7.64
C PHE A 36 -22.26 7.69 8.75
N ASN A 37 -22.47 8.07 10.01
CA ASN A 37 -21.92 7.35 11.16
C ASN A 37 -22.91 6.29 11.71
N ASN A 38 -24.15 6.26 11.21
CA ASN A 38 -25.21 5.38 11.70
C ASN A 38 -25.41 4.12 10.84
N GLU A 39 -24.84 4.05 9.64
CA GLU A 39 -24.53 2.75 9.07
C GLU A 39 -23.17 2.37 9.60
N ASP A 40 -23.21 1.72 10.76
CA ASP A 40 -22.20 0.81 11.27
C ASP A 40 -20.87 0.91 10.52
N SER A 41 -19.96 1.74 11.03
CA SER A 41 -18.56 1.69 10.61
C SER A 41 -18.23 0.21 10.52
N ILE A 42 -17.75 -0.24 9.37
CA ILE A 42 -17.39 -1.65 9.20
C ILE A 42 -16.45 -2.09 10.34
N PHE A 43 -15.68 -1.14 10.89
CA PHE A 43 -14.84 -1.30 12.07
C PHE A 43 -15.61 -1.40 13.39
N ASP A 44 -16.75 -0.74 13.57
CA ASP A 44 -17.63 -0.92 14.75
C ASP A 44 -18.39 -2.27 14.71
N ILE A 45 -18.63 -2.85 13.51
CA ILE A 45 -19.10 -4.25 13.36
C ILE A 45 -17.95 -5.23 13.57
N LEU A 46 -16.76 -4.90 13.07
CA LEU A 46 -15.59 -5.76 13.14
C LEU A 46 -14.95 -5.77 14.52
N ASP A 47 -15.04 -4.71 15.32
CA ASP A 47 -14.43 -4.65 16.65
C ASP A 47 -15.00 -5.74 17.59
N PRO A 48 -16.34 -5.93 17.69
CA PRO A 48 -16.91 -7.07 18.40
C PRO A 48 -16.52 -8.43 17.80
N LEU A 49 -16.36 -8.51 16.47
CA LEU A 49 -15.92 -9.75 15.80
C LEU A 49 -14.44 -10.05 16.04
N LEU A 50 -13.60 -9.02 16.11
CA LEU A 50 -12.18 -9.11 16.47
C LEU A 50 -12.05 -9.55 17.92
N GLU A 51 -12.87 -9.01 18.83
CA GLU A 51 -12.89 -9.42 20.23
C GLU A 51 -13.33 -10.89 20.38
N VAL A 52 -14.30 -11.35 19.57
CA VAL A 52 -14.70 -12.76 19.48
C VAL A 52 -13.60 -13.65 18.88
N LEU A 53 -12.82 -13.15 17.93
CA LEU A 53 -11.69 -13.87 17.33
C LEU A 53 -10.47 -13.92 18.26
N GLU A 54 -10.20 -12.85 19.02
CA GLU A 54 -9.08 -12.73 19.97
C GLU A 54 -9.33 -13.51 21.27
N GLU A 55 -10.58 -13.65 21.72
CA GLU A 55 -10.92 -14.47 22.90
C GLU A 55 -10.89 -16.00 22.66
N GLY A 56 -10.60 -16.43 21.43
CA GLY A 56 -10.47 -17.83 21.05
C GLY A 56 -11.81 -18.52 20.80
N CYS A 57 -11.86 -19.34 19.73
CA CYS A 57 -13.01 -20.07 19.18
C CYS A 57 -13.89 -20.92 20.12
N ASN A 58 -13.68 -20.90 21.45
CA ASN A 58 -14.39 -21.77 22.39
C ASN A 58 -15.56 -21.10 23.12
N LYS A 59 -15.77 -19.79 22.97
CA LYS A 59 -16.95 -19.11 23.54
C LYS A 59 -18.00 -18.88 22.46
N GLN A 60 -19.22 -19.38 22.68
CA GLN A 60 -20.34 -19.03 21.82
C GLN A 60 -20.64 -17.52 21.93
N PRO A 61 -20.98 -16.85 20.82
CA PRO A 61 -21.28 -15.42 20.84
C PRO A 61 -22.43 -15.14 21.81
N SER A 62 -22.31 -14.05 22.55
CA SER A 62 -23.32 -13.58 23.52
C SER A 62 -24.71 -13.52 22.86
N GLN A 63 -25.76 -13.94 23.57
CA GLN A 63 -27.14 -14.00 23.08
C GLN A 63 -27.61 -12.68 22.42
N GLU A 64 -27.12 -11.53 22.92
CA GLU A 64 -27.43 -10.20 22.36
C GLU A 64 -26.90 -9.96 20.93
N VAL A 65 -25.80 -10.61 20.54
CA VAL A 65 -25.23 -10.49 19.18
C VAL A 65 -25.99 -11.38 18.21
N ALA A 66 -26.41 -12.57 18.67
CA ALA A 66 -27.20 -13.51 17.88
C ALA A 66 -28.57 -12.94 17.51
N ASP A 67 -29.22 -12.21 18.42
CA ASP A 67 -30.52 -11.59 18.17
C ASP A 67 -30.44 -10.40 17.18
N LYS A 68 -29.30 -9.70 17.13
CA LYS A 68 -29.07 -8.56 16.23
C LYS A 68 -28.72 -8.99 14.80
N PHE A 69 -28.03 -10.11 14.64
CA PHE A 69 -27.54 -10.56 13.34
C PHE A 69 -27.82 -12.05 13.12
N PRO A 70 -29.05 -12.43 12.73
CA PRO A 70 -29.45 -13.84 12.63
C PRO A 70 -28.61 -14.65 11.62
N HIS A 71 -28.09 -13.99 10.58
CA HIS A 71 -27.27 -14.63 9.53
C HIS A 71 -25.78 -14.75 9.87
N ILE A 72 -25.32 -14.15 10.98
CA ILE A 72 -23.88 -14.15 11.29
C ILE A 72 -23.38 -15.55 11.64
N GLN A 73 -24.21 -16.35 12.30
CA GLN A 73 -23.87 -17.74 12.62
C GLN A 73 -23.79 -18.60 11.36
N GLU A 74 -24.71 -18.41 10.41
CA GLU A 74 -24.69 -19.08 9.11
C GLU A 74 -23.42 -18.72 8.32
N LEU A 75 -23.02 -17.45 8.34
CA LEU A 75 -21.80 -16.98 7.68
C LEU A 75 -20.53 -17.55 8.33
N ILE A 76 -20.45 -17.53 9.67
CA ILE A 76 -19.33 -18.11 10.42
C ILE A 76 -19.22 -19.61 10.12
N GLN A 77 -20.34 -20.33 10.15
CA GLN A 77 -20.38 -21.76 9.84
C GLN A 77 -19.93 -22.02 8.40
N CYS A 78 -20.44 -21.27 7.43
CA CYS A 78 -20.04 -21.38 6.02
C CYS A 78 -18.54 -21.10 5.84
N GLY A 79 -17.99 -20.10 6.55
CA GLY A 79 -16.57 -19.79 6.57
C GLY A 79 -15.73 -20.93 7.14
N GLN A 80 -16.17 -21.54 8.25
CA GLN A 80 -15.51 -22.69 8.87
C GLN A 80 -15.53 -23.92 7.95
N GLU A 81 -16.67 -24.23 7.33
CA GLU A 81 -16.78 -25.34 6.37
C GLU A 81 -15.86 -25.14 5.16
N THR A 82 -15.76 -23.90 4.66
CA THR A 82 -14.88 -23.54 3.56
C THR A 82 -13.40 -23.69 3.94
N LEU A 83 -13.01 -23.19 5.13
CA LEU A 83 -11.64 -23.35 5.64
C LEU A 83 -11.28 -24.82 5.85
N GLN A 84 -12.20 -25.61 6.40
CA GLN A 84 -11.99 -27.05 6.55
C GLN A 84 -11.81 -27.72 5.19
N ARG A 85 -12.65 -27.40 4.20
CA ARG A 85 -12.48 -27.93 2.83
C ARG A 85 -11.10 -27.61 2.26
N LEU A 86 -10.67 -26.36 2.35
CA LEU A 86 -9.36 -25.93 1.85
C LEU A 86 -8.21 -26.65 2.56
N TYR A 87 -8.31 -26.84 3.87
CA TYR A 87 -7.30 -27.57 4.64
C TYR A 87 -7.15 -29.02 4.17
N HIS A 88 -8.26 -29.71 3.92
CA HIS A 88 -8.22 -31.08 3.38
C HIS A 88 -7.65 -31.11 1.96
N GLU A 89 -8.04 -30.16 1.10
CA GLU A 89 -7.51 -30.06 -0.27
C GLU A 89 -5.99 -29.81 -0.28
N MET A 90 -5.49 -28.93 0.60
CA MET A 90 -4.05 -28.72 0.76
C MET A 90 -3.34 -29.98 1.25
N HIS A 91 -3.93 -30.70 2.21
CA HIS A 91 -3.37 -31.95 2.72
C HIS A 91 -3.30 -33.03 1.63
N ASP A 92 -4.36 -33.18 0.83
CA ASP A 92 -4.41 -34.13 -0.28
C ASP A 92 -3.35 -33.81 -1.34
N LEU A 93 -3.16 -32.52 -1.65
CA LEU A 93 -2.09 -32.07 -2.56
C LEU A 93 -0.70 -32.34 -1.99
N ASP A 94 -0.49 -32.14 -0.69
CA ASP A 94 0.80 -32.44 -0.03
C ASP A 94 1.10 -33.95 -0.08
N GLU A 95 0.08 -34.80 0.08
CA GLU A 95 0.21 -36.25 -0.05
C GLU A 95 0.53 -36.66 -1.51
N GLU A 96 -0.16 -36.06 -2.49
CA GLU A 96 0.11 -36.29 -3.92
C GLU A 96 1.52 -35.84 -4.32
N ILE A 97 1.97 -34.67 -3.85
CA ILE A 97 3.34 -34.17 -4.07
C ILE A 97 4.35 -35.11 -3.43
N SER A 98 4.08 -35.58 -2.21
CA SER A 98 4.98 -36.50 -1.50
C SER A 98 5.11 -37.84 -2.22
N ALA A 99 4.01 -38.42 -2.69
CA ALA A 99 4.00 -39.64 -3.48
C ALA A 99 4.75 -39.47 -4.82
N ALA A 100 4.51 -38.36 -5.54
CA ALA A 100 5.21 -38.06 -6.78
C ALA A 100 6.73 -37.86 -6.58
N LEU A 101 7.14 -37.36 -5.42
CA LEU A 101 8.55 -37.20 -5.05
C LEU A 101 9.23 -38.52 -4.68
N GLU A 102 8.50 -39.51 -4.18
CA GLU A 102 9.03 -40.86 -3.91
C GLU A 102 9.34 -41.62 -5.21
N ASP A 103 8.56 -41.37 -6.27
CA ASP A 103 8.77 -41.97 -7.60
C ASP A 103 9.83 -41.24 -8.46
N CYS A 104 10.31 -40.07 -8.02
CA CYS A 104 11.32 -39.29 -8.72
C CYS A 104 12.75 -39.81 -8.51
N ASP A 105 13.63 -39.55 -9.48
CA ASP A 105 15.06 -39.81 -9.36
C ASP A 105 15.62 -39.06 -8.13
N PRO A 106 16.31 -39.74 -7.19
CA PRO A 106 16.85 -39.13 -5.98
C PRO A 106 17.78 -37.94 -6.26
N GLU A 107 18.49 -37.92 -7.39
CA GLU A 107 19.37 -36.79 -7.75
C GLU A 107 18.58 -35.52 -8.12
N LEU A 108 17.43 -35.69 -8.78
CA LEU A 108 16.51 -34.60 -9.13
C LEU A 108 15.75 -34.08 -7.90
N ARG A 109 15.37 -34.99 -6.99
CA ARG A 109 14.70 -34.67 -5.72
C ARG A 109 15.56 -33.77 -4.84
N GLU A 110 16.84 -34.11 -4.67
CA GLU A 110 17.80 -33.32 -3.89
C GLU A 110 18.04 -31.93 -4.50
N THR A 111 18.11 -31.83 -5.83
CA THR A 111 18.27 -30.52 -6.48
C THR A 111 17.03 -29.63 -6.31
N LEU A 112 15.82 -30.21 -6.35
CA LEU A 112 14.59 -29.46 -6.14
C LEU A 112 14.46 -28.95 -4.70
N ILE A 113 14.73 -29.81 -3.70
CA ILE A 113 14.74 -29.43 -2.28
C ILE A 113 15.74 -28.30 -2.02
N ARG A 114 16.95 -28.39 -2.60
CA ARG A 114 17.97 -27.35 -2.47
C ARG A 114 17.53 -26.00 -3.06
N ASN A 115 16.84 -26.03 -4.19
CA ASN A 115 16.33 -24.81 -4.84
C ASN A 115 15.20 -24.16 -4.03
N LEU A 116 14.28 -24.96 -3.48
CA LEU A 116 13.20 -24.48 -2.61
C LEU A 116 13.74 -23.81 -1.34
N ASN A 117 14.69 -24.46 -0.65
CA ASN A 117 15.34 -23.90 0.52
C ASN A 117 16.06 -22.57 0.22
N MET A 118 16.70 -22.47 -0.95
CA MET A 118 17.37 -21.23 -1.38
C MET A 118 16.36 -20.10 -1.65
N GLN A 119 15.19 -20.39 -2.23
CA GLN A 119 14.13 -19.38 -2.41
C GLN A 119 13.53 -18.94 -1.08
N GLU A 120 13.32 -19.85 -0.14
CA GLU A 120 12.77 -19.53 1.18
C GLU A 120 13.75 -18.70 2.02
N GLU A 121 15.05 -18.96 1.91
CA GLU A 121 16.11 -18.17 2.54
C GLU A 121 16.23 -16.76 1.91
N GLN A 122 16.02 -16.64 0.60
CA GLN A 122 15.93 -15.34 -0.08
C GLN A 122 14.70 -14.55 0.39
N ALA A 123 13.54 -15.19 0.55
CA ALA A 123 12.34 -14.54 1.05
C ALA A 123 12.50 -14.06 2.50
N ARG A 124 13.10 -14.88 3.37
CA ARG A 124 13.42 -14.51 4.76
C ARG A 124 14.40 -13.34 4.84
N ASN A 125 15.45 -13.35 4.03
CA ASN A 125 16.41 -12.26 3.99
C ASN A 125 15.81 -10.94 3.48
N TYR A 126 14.87 -11.01 2.54
CA TYR A 126 14.15 -9.83 2.05
C TYR A 126 13.31 -9.22 3.18
N HIS A 127 12.55 -10.05 3.90
CA HIS A 127 11.70 -9.62 5.01
C HIS A 127 12.52 -9.06 6.20
N PHE A 128 13.70 -9.62 6.49
CA PHE A 128 14.58 -9.14 7.57
C PHE A 128 15.21 -7.77 7.25
N SER A 129 15.52 -7.50 5.99
CA SER A 129 16.06 -6.20 5.57
C SER A 129 15.03 -5.06 5.70
N GLU A 130 13.75 -5.39 5.61
CA GLU A 130 12.64 -4.46 5.78
C GLU A 130 12.46 -4.10 7.26
N THR A 131 12.55 -5.07 8.18
CA THR A 131 12.38 -4.84 9.63
C THR A 131 13.54 -4.08 10.28
N LEU A 132 14.78 -4.21 9.75
CA LEU A 132 15.94 -3.48 10.25
C LEU A 132 15.97 -2.00 9.85
N SER A 133 15.24 -1.63 8.80
CA SER A 133 15.08 -0.22 8.38
C SER A 133 14.33 0.60 9.43
N ASP A 134 13.47 -0.02 10.22
CA ASP A 134 12.58 0.65 11.17
C ASP A 134 13.21 0.84 12.57
N ILE A 135 14.35 0.18 12.85
CA ILE A 135 14.97 0.17 14.19
C ILE A 135 16.04 1.26 14.37
N TYR A 136 16.53 1.88 13.30
CA TYR A 136 17.53 2.96 13.38
C TYR A 136 16.90 4.36 13.27
N GLU A 137 16.03 4.71 14.23
CA GLU A 137 15.49 6.08 14.42
C GLU A 137 16.17 6.89 15.54
N GLU A 138 17.28 6.45 16.14
CA GLU A 138 17.95 7.23 17.19
C GLU A 138 19.03 8.19 16.65
N GLU A 139 18.65 9.48 16.69
CA GLU A 139 19.45 10.68 17.00
C GLU A 139 20.93 10.74 16.57
N GLU A 140 21.19 11.39 15.43
CA GLU A 140 22.39 12.22 15.29
C GLU A 140 22.04 13.59 14.66
N GLU A 141 22.07 14.61 15.52
CA GLU A 141 22.09 16.04 15.17
C GLU A 141 23.34 16.38 14.32
N PRO A 142 23.22 16.94 13.10
CA PRO A 142 24.39 17.35 12.33
C PRO A 142 24.81 18.78 12.67
N SER A 143 25.96 18.91 13.33
CA SER A 143 26.68 20.18 13.48
C SER A 143 27.21 20.69 12.13
N PRO A 144 27.09 22.00 11.79
CA PRO A 144 27.27 22.47 10.42
C PRO A 144 28.67 23.07 10.17
N GLN A 145 29.69 22.27 9.83
CA GLN A 145 30.94 22.80 9.26
C GLN A 145 31.64 21.83 8.28
N ASN A 146 31.41 22.01 6.97
CA ASN A 146 32.49 22.19 5.98
C ASN A 146 31.95 22.29 4.54
N ALA A 147 31.72 23.52 4.10
CA ALA A 147 31.52 23.86 2.70
C ALA A 147 32.88 23.98 1.99
N GLN A 148 33.40 22.89 1.42
CA GLN A 148 34.50 22.99 0.45
C GLN A 148 33.96 22.97 -0.98
N LYS A 149 33.82 24.19 -1.50
CA LYS A 149 33.65 24.53 -2.91
C LYS A 149 34.74 23.83 -3.75
N LYS A 150 34.36 22.89 -4.63
CA LYS A 150 35.19 22.48 -5.76
C LYS A 150 34.67 23.14 -7.03
N GLN A 151 35.49 24.01 -7.61
CA GLN A 151 35.20 24.75 -8.83
C GLN A 151 35.17 23.82 -10.06
N PRO A 152 34.41 24.17 -11.12
CA PRO A 152 34.41 23.42 -12.36
C PRO A 152 35.62 23.82 -13.24
N SER A 153 36.48 22.87 -13.56
CA SER A 153 37.54 23.06 -14.55
C SER A 153 36.94 23.09 -15.96
N LYS A 154 37.07 24.24 -16.63
CA LYS A 154 36.77 24.39 -18.06
C LYS A 154 37.82 23.63 -18.89
N VAL A 155 37.39 22.66 -19.71
CA VAL A 155 38.09 22.29 -20.94
C VAL A 155 37.05 21.97 -22.02
N LEU A 156 36.89 22.92 -22.95
CA LEU A 156 36.25 22.69 -24.24
C LEU A 156 37.27 22.06 -25.19
N LYS A 157 37.00 20.86 -25.71
CA LYS A 157 37.48 20.41 -27.01
C LYS A 157 36.38 19.65 -27.73
N GLN A 158 36.08 20.09 -28.95
CA GLN A 158 35.04 19.57 -29.82
C GLN A 158 35.66 18.72 -30.94
N LYS A 159 34.86 17.75 -31.42
CA LYS A 159 34.94 16.94 -32.66
C LYS A 159 35.47 15.51 -32.52
N GLY A 160 34.56 14.58 -32.79
CA GLY A 160 34.71 13.13 -32.79
C GLY A 160 33.44 12.56 -32.17
N ALA A 161 32.62 11.82 -32.94
CA ALA A 161 31.39 11.20 -32.44
C ALA A 161 31.69 10.46 -31.14
N VAL A 162 31.18 10.97 -30.02
CA VAL A 162 31.27 10.29 -28.74
C VAL A 162 30.46 9.01 -28.93
N ARG A 163 31.15 7.86 -28.99
CA ARG A 163 30.47 6.58 -28.92
C ARG A 163 29.64 6.63 -27.64
N VAL A 164 28.33 6.70 -27.77
CA VAL A 164 27.44 6.44 -26.64
C VAL A 164 27.77 5.01 -26.27
N ASN A 165 28.51 4.82 -25.18
CA ASN A 165 28.70 3.51 -24.59
C ASN A 165 27.32 3.12 -24.05
N CYS A 166 26.46 2.64 -24.95
CA CYS A 166 25.25 1.94 -24.56
C CYS A 166 25.75 0.69 -23.82
N PRO A 167 25.56 0.60 -22.50
CA PRO A 167 25.82 -0.64 -21.81
C PRO A 167 24.96 -1.74 -22.46
N PRO A 168 25.41 -3.01 -22.42
CA PRO A 168 24.59 -4.12 -22.90
C PRO A 168 23.22 -4.08 -22.23
N PRO A 169 22.15 -4.51 -22.94
CA PRO A 169 20.80 -4.54 -22.37
C PRO A 169 20.81 -5.26 -21.02
N GLY A 170 20.21 -4.62 -20.00
CA GLY A 170 20.21 -5.10 -18.61
C GLY A 170 21.31 -4.51 -17.71
N LYS A 171 22.20 -3.65 -18.23
CA LYS A 171 23.19 -2.92 -17.39
C LYS A 171 22.93 -1.41 -17.45
N ALA A 172 22.95 -0.77 -16.28
CA ALA A 172 22.83 0.69 -16.20
C ALA A 172 24.09 1.37 -16.80
N PRO A 173 23.95 2.50 -17.52
CA PRO A 173 25.06 3.16 -18.22
C PRO A 173 26.10 3.78 -17.28
N PHE A 174 25.74 3.99 -16.02
CA PHE A 174 26.63 4.45 -14.95
C PHE A 174 26.42 3.57 -13.72
N LYS A 175 27.51 3.36 -12.97
CA LYS A 175 27.41 2.86 -11.59
C LYS A 175 27.18 4.07 -10.71
N TYR A 176 25.96 4.25 -10.21
CA TYR A 176 25.73 5.24 -9.16
C TYR A 176 26.34 4.74 -7.85
N ASP A 177 26.92 5.65 -7.08
CA ASP A 177 27.29 5.41 -5.69
C ASP A 177 26.01 5.14 -4.89
N PRO A 178 25.82 3.92 -4.34
CA PRO A 178 24.58 3.53 -3.68
C PRO A 178 24.28 4.41 -2.46
N VAL A 179 25.32 4.91 -1.77
CA VAL A 179 25.16 5.79 -0.60
C VAL A 179 24.59 7.14 -1.01
N LYS A 180 25.14 7.73 -2.09
CA LYS A 180 24.63 9.01 -2.61
C LYS A 180 23.24 8.89 -3.20
N ARG A 181 22.95 7.78 -3.88
CA ARG A 181 21.62 7.52 -4.44
C ARG A 181 20.59 7.36 -3.32
N ASN A 182 20.94 6.64 -2.24
CA ASN A 182 20.09 6.55 -1.06
C ASN A 182 19.85 7.93 -0.44
N ALA A 183 20.90 8.73 -0.21
CA ALA A 183 20.74 10.09 0.32
C ALA A 183 19.81 10.96 -0.53
N GLN A 184 19.92 10.89 -1.85
CA GLN A 184 19.02 11.59 -2.78
C GLN A 184 17.58 11.11 -2.67
N TYR A 185 17.35 9.79 -2.61
CA TYR A 185 16.01 9.25 -2.40
C TYR A 185 15.44 9.65 -1.06
N ARG A 186 16.22 9.61 0.01
CA ARG A 186 15.83 10.06 1.35
C ARG A 186 15.41 11.53 1.35
N GLU A 187 16.19 12.41 0.72
CA GLU A 187 15.83 13.83 0.58
C GLU A 187 14.56 14.04 -0.27
N ALA A 188 14.38 13.24 -1.32
CA ALA A 188 13.18 13.30 -2.15
C ALA A 188 11.94 12.79 -1.40
N TRP A 189 12.05 11.68 -0.66
CA TRP A 189 10.97 11.10 0.15
C TRP A 189 10.57 12.01 1.32
N LYS A 190 11.53 12.72 1.92
CA LYS A 190 11.21 13.76 2.92
C LYS A 190 10.40 14.93 2.33
N LYS A 191 10.64 15.28 1.06
CA LYS A 191 9.90 16.36 0.36
C LYS A 191 8.55 15.90 -0.17
N PHE A 192 8.46 14.64 -0.56
CA PHE A 192 7.27 14.00 -1.12
C PHE A 192 7.00 12.74 -0.30
N PRO A 193 6.35 12.87 0.87
CA PRO A 193 5.99 11.70 1.67
C PRO A 193 5.22 10.70 0.80
N VAL A 194 5.35 9.42 1.13
CA VAL A 194 4.73 8.34 0.35
C VAL A 194 3.25 8.66 0.18
N PRO A 195 2.67 8.51 -1.02
CA PRO A 195 1.24 8.73 -1.25
C PRO A 195 0.41 7.85 -0.30
N GLY A 196 -0.04 8.42 0.82
CA GLY A 196 -0.68 7.67 1.92
C GLY A 196 -0.30 8.18 3.31
N GLU A 197 0.88 8.78 3.47
CA GLU A 197 1.41 9.24 4.76
C GLU A 197 1.08 10.71 5.08
N LYS A 198 0.57 11.46 4.10
CA LYS A 198 -0.16 12.71 4.43
C LYS A 198 -1.34 12.31 5.32
N ARG A 199 -1.45 12.92 6.50
CA ARG A 199 -2.45 12.70 7.59
C ARG A 199 -3.94 12.75 7.19
N ARG A 200 -4.26 12.71 5.90
CA ARG A 200 -5.60 12.91 5.33
C ARG A 200 -6.07 11.72 4.49
N ALA A 201 -5.44 10.54 4.61
CA ALA A 201 -5.93 9.33 3.93
C ALA A 201 -7.39 9.04 4.31
N SER A 202 -7.73 9.08 5.60
CA SER A 202 -9.09 8.90 6.10
C SER A 202 -10.06 9.97 5.59
N LEU A 203 -9.67 11.26 5.65
CA LEU A 203 -10.47 12.36 5.09
C LEU A 203 -10.71 12.18 3.58
N ARG A 204 -9.68 11.80 2.84
CA ARG A 204 -9.76 11.57 1.39
C ARG A 204 -10.71 10.43 1.04
N TRP A 205 -10.71 9.36 1.83
CA TRP A 205 -11.66 8.26 1.68
C TRP A 205 -13.08 8.72 1.96
N LYS A 206 -13.32 9.40 3.09
CA LYS A 206 -14.66 9.93 3.43
C LYS A 206 -15.20 10.89 2.38
N ILE A 207 -14.39 11.80 1.85
CA ILE A 207 -14.81 12.71 0.78
C ILE A 207 -15.15 11.91 -0.49
N ARG A 208 -14.36 10.89 -0.85
CA ARG A 208 -14.67 10.03 -2.00
C ARG A 208 -16.00 9.31 -1.81
N ASP A 209 -16.28 8.78 -0.63
CA ASP A 209 -17.52 8.06 -0.36
C ASP A 209 -18.73 8.98 -0.52
N ILE A 210 -18.65 10.22 -0.02
CA ILE A 210 -19.67 11.25 -0.24
C ILE A 210 -19.85 11.52 -1.74
N MET A 211 -18.76 11.67 -2.50
CA MET A 211 -18.79 11.92 -3.95
C MET A 211 -19.33 10.74 -4.77
N ILE A 212 -19.21 9.51 -4.27
CA ILE A 212 -19.79 8.32 -4.93
C ILE A 212 -21.30 8.28 -4.68
N GLY A 213 -21.72 8.58 -3.46
CA GLY A 213 -23.12 8.53 -3.06
C GLY A 213 -23.97 9.70 -3.54
N ARG A 214 -23.36 10.86 -3.84
CA ARG A 214 -24.09 12.08 -4.22
C ARG A 214 -23.38 12.87 -5.31
N ASP A 215 -24.20 13.45 -6.17
CA ASP A 215 -23.76 14.45 -7.14
C ASP A 215 -23.65 15.80 -6.41
N ILE A 216 -22.42 16.27 -6.21
CA ILE A 216 -22.15 17.59 -5.62
C ILE A 216 -21.99 18.56 -6.80
N PRO A 217 -22.99 19.40 -7.11
CA PRO A 217 -23.08 20.13 -8.38
C PRO A 217 -21.97 21.17 -8.59
N HIS A 218 -21.21 21.47 -7.54
CA HIS A 218 -20.20 22.50 -7.49
C HIS A 218 -18.75 21.97 -7.55
N LEU A 219 -18.55 20.65 -7.50
CA LEU A 219 -17.23 20.04 -7.67
C LEU A 219 -16.84 20.01 -9.14
N LYS A 220 -15.80 20.76 -9.50
CA LYS A 220 -15.26 20.79 -10.86
C LYS A 220 -13.93 20.07 -10.90
N LEU A 221 -13.79 19.10 -11.80
CA LEU A 221 -12.49 18.53 -12.13
C LEU A 221 -11.60 19.64 -12.70
N ILE A 222 -10.45 19.85 -12.05
CA ILE A 222 -9.41 20.72 -12.58
C ILE A 222 -8.86 20.01 -13.82
N PRO A 223 -8.96 20.62 -15.02
CA PRO A 223 -8.40 20.02 -16.22
C PRO A 223 -6.90 19.89 -16.02
N ASN A 224 -6.42 18.65 -15.86
CA ASN A 224 -4.99 18.41 -15.75
C ASN A 224 -4.41 18.52 -17.18
N PRO A 225 -3.53 19.49 -17.47
CA PRO A 225 -3.00 19.72 -18.82
C PRO A 225 -2.18 18.53 -19.37
N GLY A 226 -1.90 17.51 -18.56
CA GLY A 226 -1.26 16.25 -18.96
C GLY A 226 -2.17 15.02 -18.93
N PHE A 227 -3.48 15.14 -18.64
CA PHE A 227 -4.39 14.01 -18.71
C PHE A 227 -4.68 13.68 -20.16
N ILE A 228 -4.02 12.64 -20.67
CA ILE A 228 -4.39 12.00 -21.93
C ILE A 228 -5.53 11.04 -21.58
N PRO A 229 -6.78 11.28 -22.04
CA PRO A 229 -7.84 10.30 -21.90
C PRO A 229 -7.33 8.97 -22.42
N ARG A 230 -7.54 7.88 -21.66
CA ARG A 230 -7.24 6.54 -22.21
C ARG A 230 -8.00 6.45 -23.54
N PRO A 231 -7.32 6.11 -24.66
CA PRO A 231 -8.04 5.92 -25.90
C PRO A 231 -9.10 4.85 -25.65
N ASP A 232 -10.35 5.21 -25.91
CA ASP A 232 -11.48 4.30 -25.83
C ASP A 232 -11.09 3.04 -26.62
N TRP A 233 -11.00 1.91 -25.93
CA TRP A 233 -10.83 0.62 -26.60
C TRP A 233 -12.18 0.34 -27.25
N LYS A 234 -12.39 0.91 -28.43
CA LYS A 234 -13.49 0.52 -29.30
C LYS A 234 -13.15 -0.87 -29.80
N GLU A 235 -13.92 -1.85 -29.30
CA GLU A 235 -14.00 -3.21 -29.85
C GLU A 235 -14.43 -3.17 -31.34
#